data_AF-A0A2M7PGI5-F1
#
_entry.id   AF-A0A2M7PGI5-F1
#
_cell.length_a   1.000
_cell.length_b   1.000
_cell.length_c   1.000
_cell.angle_alpha   90.00
_cell.angle_beta   90.00
_cell.angle_gamma   90.00
#
_symmetry.space_group_name_H-M   'P 1'
#
loop_
_entity.id
_entity.type
_entity.pdbx_description
1 polymer ?
#
loop_
_entity_poly.entity_id
_entity_poly.type
_entity_poly.pdbx_seq_one_letter_code
_entity_poly.pdbx_strand_id
1 'polypeptide(L)'
;METFEEIEKQFKPWVIEEEIQVGLFRVPVPNYDRRAFREALVNALVHRDFSRLGAIYVKISDDGLSISNPGGFVEGVTLNNLLVADPRSRNPLLADAIKRIGLAERTGRGIDRIYEGMLRYGRPAPDYSMSDDYTVSLFLANVAADLDFLKMVVEQDDKLGNMPIDSLIILSRLREERRLTTADLAPSVQKPEASVRSSLEKLVETGFLEPHGAGRGRTYTLSARLYQKAGQRAEYIRQVGFAPIQQEQMVLNYIDKNGSIKRGDAMDLCHLNGPQAYRLLKKLTDKALIKKSGEKKHAVYTRKS
;
A
#
# COMPACT_ATOMS: atom_id res chain seq x y z
N MET A 1 -12.01 -15.95 -28.59
CA MET A 1 -13.04 -15.26 -27.79
C MET A 1 -13.81 -16.24 -26.93
N GLU A 2 -14.31 -17.35 -27.49
CA GLU A 2 -15.08 -18.37 -26.76
C GLU A 2 -14.47 -18.81 -25.42
N THR A 3 -13.17 -19.14 -25.35
CA THR A 3 -12.52 -19.52 -24.09
C THR A 3 -12.56 -18.40 -23.04
N PHE A 4 -12.44 -17.15 -23.47
CA PHE A 4 -12.45 -16.00 -22.56
C PHE A 4 -13.86 -15.75 -22.01
N GLU A 5 -14.86 -15.82 -22.89
CA GLU A 5 -16.27 -15.70 -22.52
C GLU A 5 -16.70 -16.82 -21.57
N GLU A 6 -16.24 -18.05 -21.79
CA GLU A 6 -16.52 -19.18 -20.91
C GLU A 6 -15.89 -18.99 -19.53
N ILE A 7 -14.64 -18.51 -19.44
CA ILE A 7 -14.02 -18.21 -18.16
C ILE A 7 -14.74 -17.05 -17.46
N GLU A 8 -15.12 -15.98 -18.16
CA GLU A 8 -15.90 -14.89 -17.58
C GLU A 8 -17.27 -15.37 -17.06
N LYS A 9 -17.92 -16.28 -17.80
CA LYS A 9 -19.19 -16.89 -17.39
C LYS A 9 -19.04 -17.75 -16.14
N GLN A 10 -17.93 -18.49 -16.02
CA GLN A 10 -17.61 -19.27 -14.81
C GLN A 10 -17.17 -18.40 -13.64
N PHE A 11 -16.57 -17.23 -13.91
CA PHE A 11 -16.16 -16.26 -12.89
C PHE A 11 -17.35 -15.50 -12.29
N LYS A 12 -18.35 -15.17 -13.11
CA LYS A 12 -19.50 -14.33 -12.72
C LYS A 12 -20.21 -14.76 -11.42
N PRO A 13 -20.48 -16.05 -11.15
CA PRO A 13 -21.10 -16.50 -9.89
C PRO A 13 -20.25 -16.27 -8.64
N TRP A 14 -18.93 -16.14 -8.79
CA TRP A 14 -18.01 -15.86 -7.69
C TRP A 14 -17.92 -14.37 -7.37
N VAL A 15 -18.46 -13.50 -8.24
CA VAL A 15 -18.50 -12.06 -8.01
C VAL A 15 -19.71 -11.73 -7.17
N ILE A 16 -19.48 -11.56 -5.87
CA ILE A 16 -20.47 -11.05 -4.91
C ILE A 16 -20.31 -9.54 -4.87
N GLU A 17 -21.40 -8.82 -5.08
CA GLU A 17 -21.41 -7.37 -5.16
C GLU A 17 -22.33 -6.80 -4.08
N GLU A 18 -21.76 -5.95 -3.24
CA GLU A 18 -22.51 -5.09 -2.34
C GLU A 18 -22.69 -3.72 -3.00
N GLU A 19 -23.69 -2.94 -2.56
CA GLU A 19 -23.85 -1.56 -3.00
C GLU A 19 -23.74 -0.62 -1.80
N ILE A 20 -23.04 0.49 -1.98
CA ILE A 20 -23.02 1.59 -1.02
C ILE A 20 -23.56 2.86 -1.64
N GLN A 21 -24.18 3.71 -0.82
CA GLN A 21 -24.58 5.05 -1.23
C GLN A 21 -23.46 6.06 -0.91
N VAL A 22 -23.01 6.79 -1.94
CA VAL A 22 -22.05 7.89 -1.83
C VAL A 22 -22.69 9.13 -2.42
N GLY A 23 -23.19 10.03 -1.55
CA GLY A 23 -23.99 11.17 -1.98
C GLY A 23 -25.27 10.72 -2.71
N LEU A 24 -25.40 11.09 -3.98
CA LEU A 24 -26.53 10.73 -4.84
C LEU A 24 -26.27 9.46 -5.67
N PHE A 25 -25.08 8.87 -5.60
CA PHE A 25 -24.68 7.74 -6.43
C PHE A 25 -24.72 6.43 -5.64
N ARG A 26 -25.16 5.36 -6.31
CA ARG A 26 -24.94 3.98 -5.85
C ARG A 26 -23.65 3.48 -6.45
N VAL A 27 -22.74 3.05 -5.60
CA VAL A 27 -21.42 2.56 -6.00
C VAL A 27 -21.37 1.06 -5.73
N PRO A 28 -21.11 0.24 -6.76
CA PRO A 28 -20.92 -1.19 -6.58
C PRO A 28 -19.59 -1.49 -5.89
N VAL A 29 -19.59 -2.48 -5.01
CA VAL A 29 -18.46 -2.96 -4.23
C VAL A 29 -18.33 -4.47 -4.45
N PRO A 30 -17.80 -4.90 -5.59
CA PRO A 30 -17.60 -6.32 -5.84
C PRO A 30 -16.43 -6.86 -4.99
N ASN A 31 -16.51 -8.12 -4.56
CA ASN A 31 -15.38 -8.85 -3.97
C ASN A 31 -14.18 -8.96 -4.94
N TYR A 32 -14.43 -8.94 -6.25
CA TYR A 32 -13.42 -8.81 -7.29
C TYR A 32 -13.84 -7.84 -8.40
N ASP A 33 -13.02 -6.84 -8.70
CA ASP A 33 -13.27 -5.96 -9.84
C ASP A 33 -13.13 -6.75 -11.15
N ARG A 34 -14.22 -6.80 -11.92
CA ARG A 34 -14.28 -7.57 -13.17
C ARG A 34 -13.27 -7.09 -14.21
N ARG A 35 -12.93 -5.80 -14.21
CA ARG A 35 -11.94 -5.22 -15.14
C ARG A 35 -10.54 -5.66 -14.72
N ALA A 36 -10.25 -5.67 -13.42
CA ALA A 36 -8.98 -6.20 -12.90
C ALA A 36 -8.82 -7.69 -13.22
N PHE A 37 -9.87 -8.51 -13.02
CA PHE A 37 -9.85 -9.92 -13.40
C PHE A 37 -9.61 -10.13 -14.90
N ARG A 38 -10.38 -9.44 -15.74
CA ARG A 38 -10.25 -9.48 -17.20
C ARG A 38 -8.83 -9.14 -17.63
N GLU A 39 -8.28 -8.05 -17.11
CA GLU A 39 -6.93 -7.59 -17.42
C GLU A 39 -5.87 -8.60 -16.95
N ALA A 40 -6.02 -9.18 -15.75
CA ALA A 40 -5.12 -10.22 -15.26
C ALA A 40 -5.13 -11.48 -16.13
N LEU A 41 -6.31 -11.92 -16.57
CA LEU A 41 -6.47 -13.08 -17.44
C LEU A 41 -5.90 -12.82 -18.85
N VAL A 42 -6.15 -11.63 -19.40
CA VAL A 42 -5.56 -11.19 -20.67
C VAL A 42 -4.04 -11.13 -20.56
N ASN A 43 -3.49 -10.59 -19.48
CA ASN A 43 -2.05 -10.55 -19.25
C ASN A 43 -1.47 -11.96 -19.16
N ALA A 44 -2.15 -12.89 -18.47
CA ALA A 44 -1.71 -14.28 -18.45
C ALA A 44 -1.65 -14.88 -19.87
N LEU A 45 -2.68 -14.68 -20.70
CA LEU A 45 -2.71 -15.19 -22.08
C LEU A 45 -1.65 -14.55 -22.99
N VAL A 46 -1.54 -13.23 -22.97
CA VAL A 46 -0.61 -12.47 -23.83
C VAL A 46 0.85 -12.77 -23.47
N HIS A 47 1.14 -12.98 -22.20
CA HIS A 47 2.50 -13.17 -21.71
C HIS A 47 2.86 -14.63 -21.44
N ARG A 48 1.95 -15.58 -21.68
CA ARG A 48 2.22 -17.02 -21.56
C ARG A 48 3.39 -17.46 -22.43
N ASP A 49 4.27 -18.26 -21.87
CA ASP A 49 5.29 -18.97 -22.63
C ASP A 49 4.67 -20.20 -23.33
N PHE A 50 4.33 -20.03 -24.62
CA PHE A 50 3.72 -21.11 -25.40
C PHE A 50 4.67 -22.26 -25.75
N SER A 51 5.98 -22.11 -25.52
CA SER A 51 6.94 -23.21 -25.67
C SER A 51 6.90 -24.21 -24.52
N ARG A 52 6.32 -23.82 -23.37
CA ARG A 52 6.25 -24.63 -22.15
C ARG A 52 4.94 -25.40 -22.06
N LEU A 53 5.05 -26.62 -21.53
CA LEU A 53 3.90 -27.43 -21.11
C LEU A 53 3.25 -26.81 -19.87
N GLY A 54 1.96 -27.10 -19.66
CA GLY A 54 1.16 -26.60 -18.54
C GLY A 54 0.14 -25.54 -18.96
N ALA A 55 -0.94 -25.40 -18.19
CA ALA A 55 -2.00 -24.43 -18.45
C ALA A 55 -1.79 -23.14 -17.62
N ILE A 56 -2.50 -22.08 -17.99
CA ILE A 56 -2.77 -20.99 -17.04
C ILE A 56 -3.75 -21.55 -16.01
N TYR A 57 -3.38 -21.51 -14.74
CA TYR A 57 -4.27 -21.92 -13.65
C TYR A 57 -4.93 -20.70 -13.03
N VAL A 58 -6.25 -20.66 -13.05
CA VAL A 58 -7.05 -19.68 -12.33
C VAL A 58 -7.73 -20.40 -11.17
N LYS A 59 -7.44 -20.00 -9.93
CA LYS A 59 -7.97 -20.63 -8.72
C LYS A 59 -8.64 -19.57 -7.85
N ILE A 60 -9.82 -19.88 -7.35
CA ILE A 60 -10.51 -19.08 -6.33
C ILE A 60 -10.55 -19.93 -5.06
N SER A 61 -10.11 -19.35 -3.95
CA SER A 61 -10.22 -19.92 -2.60
C SER A 61 -10.70 -18.84 -1.63
N ASP A 62 -10.98 -19.24 -0.38
CA ASP A 62 -11.43 -18.31 0.66
C ASP A 62 -10.46 -17.13 0.84
N ASP A 63 -9.15 -17.40 0.72
CA ASP A 63 -8.09 -16.39 0.84
C ASP A 63 -8.04 -15.38 -0.32
N GLY A 64 -8.49 -15.75 -1.52
CA GLY A 64 -8.25 -14.94 -2.71
C GLY A 64 -8.36 -15.66 -4.05
N LEU A 65 -8.16 -14.86 -5.11
CA LEU A 65 -8.03 -15.33 -6.49
C LEU A 65 -6.54 -15.41 -6.81
N SER A 66 -6.08 -16.55 -7.31
CA SER A 66 -4.73 -16.69 -7.88
C SER A 66 -4.76 -17.02 -9.37
N ILE A 67 -3.80 -16.45 -10.10
CA ILE A 67 -3.53 -16.77 -11.50
C ILE A 67 -2.06 -17.15 -11.62
N SER A 68 -1.79 -18.39 -12.01
CA SER A 68 -0.44 -18.89 -12.28
C SER A 68 -0.26 -19.08 -13.79
N ASN A 69 0.75 -18.43 -14.35
CA ASN A 69 1.03 -18.42 -15.77
C ASN A 69 2.40 -19.03 -16.07
N PRO A 70 2.49 -20.04 -16.96
CA PRO A 70 3.77 -20.61 -17.39
C PRO A 70 4.69 -19.58 -18.05
N GLY A 71 5.95 -19.58 -17.61
CA GLY A 71 6.99 -18.63 -17.98
C GLY A 71 7.19 -17.54 -16.92
N GLY A 72 8.43 -17.08 -16.74
CA GLY A 72 8.73 -15.91 -15.91
C GLY A 72 8.36 -14.58 -16.57
N PHE A 73 8.69 -13.48 -15.91
CA PHE A 73 8.50 -12.14 -16.47
C PHE A 73 9.24 -11.97 -17.82
N VAL A 74 8.71 -11.08 -18.67
CA VAL A 74 9.37 -10.74 -19.95
C VAL A 74 10.68 -10.03 -19.66
N GLU A 75 11.68 -10.21 -20.53
CA GLU A 75 12.97 -9.55 -20.38
C GLU A 75 12.84 -8.02 -20.21
N GLY A 76 13.44 -7.51 -19.13
CA GLY A 76 13.35 -6.11 -18.71
C GLY A 76 12.20 -5.80 -17.74
N VAL A 77 11.33 -6.77 -17.44
CA VAL A 77 10.27 -6.66 -16.43
C VAL A 77 10.65 -7.46 -15.19
N THR A 78 10.43 -6.86 -14.04
CA THR A 78 10.76 -7.37 -12.70
C THR A 78 9.67 -6.95 -11.72
N LEU A 79 9.66 -7.56 -10.53
CA LEU A 79 8.73 -7.16 -9.46
C LEU A 79 8.85 -5.68 -9.07
N ASN A 80 10.03 -5.09 -9.23
CA ASN A 80 10.33 -3.72 -8.82
C ASN A 80 9.99 -2.66 -9.88
N ASN A 81 9.56 -3.07 -11.08
CA ASN A 81 9.21 -2.13 -12.16
C ASN A 81 7.92 -2.48 -12.92
N LEU A 82 7.07 -3.38 -12.42
CA LEU A 82 5.76 -3.73 -13.01
C LEU A 82 4.89 -2.51 -13.39
N LEU A 83 4.90 -1.44 -12.59
CA LEU A 83 4.08 -0.23 -12.78
C LEU A 83 4.71 0.81 -13.72
N VAL A 84 5.99 0.65 -14.07
CA VAL A 84 6.75 1.65 -14.84
C VAL A 84 7.51 1.06 -16.02
N ALA A 85 7.53 -0.26 -16.16
CA ALA A 85 8.17 -0.93 -17.27
C ALA A 85 7.49 -0.55 -18.59
N ASP A 86 8.30 -0.36 -19.62
CA ASP A 86 7.77 -0.13 -20.96
C ASP A 86 6.90 -1.31 -21.41
N PRO A 87 5.79 -1.05 -22.13
CA PRO A 87 4.92 -2.10 -22.62
C PRO A 87 5.67 -3.10 -23.52
N ARG A 88 5.89 -4.31 -23.01
CA ARG A 88 6.57 -5.40 -23.74
C ARG A 88 5.76 -6.68 -23.65
N SER A 89 5.30 -7.20 -24.78
CA SER A 89 4.54 -8.45 -24.83
C SER A 89 5.39 -9.62 -25.31
N ARG A 90 5.30 -10.76 -24.62
CA ARG A 90 5.95 -12.02 -25.04
C ARG A 90 5.42 -12.50 -26.39
N ASN A 91 4.11 -12.31 -26.62
CA ASN A 91 3.44 -12.68 -27.86
C ASN A 91 2.83 -11.43 -28.54
N PRO A 92 3.61 -10.64 -29.32
CA PRO A 92 3.15 -9.37 -29.89
C PRO A 92 1.93 -9.49 -30.82
N LEU A 93 1.89 -10.54 -31.65
CA LEU A 93 0.76 -10.77 -32.56
C LEU A 93 -0.53 -11.09 -31.79
N LEU A 94 -0.43 -11.87 -30.72
CA LEU A 94 -1.57 -12.17 -29.85
C LEU A 94 -2.03 -10.91 -29.11
N ALA A 95 -1.09 -10.11 -28.61
CA ALA A 95 -1.39 -8.83 -27.99
C ALA A 95 -2.13 -7.87 -28.95
N ASP A 96 -1.69 -7.78 -30.20
CA ASP A 96 -2.35 -6.97 -31.22
C ASP A 96 -3.75 -7.49 -31.56
N ALA A 97 -3.90 -8.80 -31.71
CA ALA A 97 -5.21 -9.42 -31.94
C ALA A 97 -6.19 -9.13 -30.79
N ILE A 98 -5.76 -9.31 -29.54
CA ILE A 98 -6.57 -9.03 -28.34
C ILE A 98 -6.96 -7.55 -28.25
N LYS A 99 -6.06 -6.64 -28.61
CA LYS A 99 -6.36 -5.19 -28.68
C LYS A 99 -7.39 -4.88 -29.77
N ARG A 100 -7.31 -5.50 -30.95
CA ARG A 100 -8.23 -5.26 -32.06
C ARG A 100 -9.65 -5.75 -31.77
N ILE A 101 -9.79 -6.84 -31.02
CA ILE A 101 -11.10 -7.38 -30.61
C ILE A 101 -11.65 -6.72 -29.33
N GLY A 102 -10.94 -5.74 -28.75
CA GLY A 102 -11.43 -4.95 -27.61
C GLY A 102 -11.31 -5.64 -26.24
N LEU A 103 -10.55 -6.74 -26.13
CA LEU A 103 -10.33 -7.41 -24.84
C LEU A 103 -9.22 -6.76 -24.00
N ALA A 104 -8.33 -6.00 -24.62
CA ALA A 104 -7.30 -5.19 -23.95
C ALA A 104 -7.33 -3.74 -24.43
N GLU A 105 -6.98 -2.81 -23.55
CA GLU A 105 -6.78 -1.42 -23.95
C GLU A 105 -5.44 -1.18 -24.65
N ARG A 106 -5.39 -0.10 -25.45
CA ARG A 106 -4.21 0.30 -26.22
C ARG A 106 -3.21 1.14 -25.41
N THR A 107 -3.52 1.41 -24.14
CA THR A 107 -2.82 2.39 -23.29
C THR A 107 -1.58 1.85 -22.60
N GLY A 108 -1.41 0.52 -22.55
CA GLY A 108 -0.28 -0.13 -21.86
C GLY A 108 -0.38 -0.09 -20.32
N ARG A 109 -1.50 0.37 -19.75
CA ARG A 109 -1.74 0.49 -18.31
C ARG A 109 -2.46 -0.71 -17.70
N GLY A 110 -2.15 -1.91 -18.18
CA GLY A 110 -2.83 -3.13 -17.74
C GLY A 110 -2.62 -3.40 -16.26
N ILE A 111 -1.36 -3.34 -15.80
CA ILE A 111 -1.03 -3.55 -14.38
C ILE A 111 -1.73 -2.52 -13.49
N ASP A 112 -1.78 -1.25 -13.89
CA ASP A 112 -2.45 -0.18 -13.13
C ASP A 112 -3.89 -0.55 -12.80
N ARG A 113 -4.63 -1.14 -13.75
CA ARG A 113 -6.04 -1.55 -13.55
C ARG A 113 -6.19 -2.66 -12.53
N ILE A 114 -5.25 -3.61 -12.51
CA ILE A 114 -5.25 -4.69 -11.52
C ILE A 114 -5.02 -4.09 -10.13
N TYR A 115 -4.10 -3.13 -10.01
CA TYR A 115 -3.87 -2.40 -8.77
C TYR A 115 -5.10 -1.55 -8.38
N GLU A 116 -5.67 -0.78 -9.30
CA GLU A 116 -6.86 0.04 -9.06
C GLU A 116 -8.05 -0.79 -8.57
N GLY A 117 -8.28 -1.96 -9.19
CA GLY A 117 -9.35 -2.89 -8.82
C GLY A 117 -9.21 -3.52 -7.43
N MET A 118 -8.07 -3.33 -6.77
CA MET A 118 -7.85 -3.71 -5.38
C MET A 118 -7.83 -2.48 -4.47
N LEU A 119 -6.94 -1.54 -4.77
CA LEU A 119 -6.59 -0.43 -3.89
C LEU A 119 -7.74 0.55 -3.70
N ARG A 120 -8.59 0.78 -4.73
CA ARG A 120 -9.75 1.69 -4.61
C ARG A 120 -10.76 1.22 -3.57
N TYR A 121 -10.88 -0.09 -3.38
CA TYR A 121 -11.77 -0.69 -2.39
C TYR A 121 -11.11 -0.83 -1.01
N GLY A 122 -9.91 -0.27 -0.85
CA GLY A 122 -9.13 -0.38 0.38
C GLY A 122 -8.59 -1.78 0.65
N ARG A 123 -8.50 -2.63 -0.38
CA ARG A 123 -7.87 -3.95 -0.27
C ARG A 123 -6.34 -3.85 -0.43
N PRO A 124 -5.58 -4.87 0.00
CA PRO A 124 -4.14 -4.95 -0.27
C PRO A 124 -3.83 -4.90 -1.77
N ALA A 125 -2.64 -4.42 -2.12
CA ALA A 125 -2.16 -4.43 -3.51
C ALA A 125 -2.09 -5.87 -4.07
N PRO A 126 -2.17 -6.05 -5.41
CA PRO A 126 -1.90 -7.32 -6.05
C PRO A 126 -0.52 -7.86 -5.66
N ASP A 127 -0.45 -9.14 -5.30
CA ASP A 127 0.80 -9.79 -4.90
C ASP A 127 1.37 -10.64 -6.04
N TYR A 128 2.61 -10.34 -6.42
CA TYR A 128 3.37 -11.08 -7.42
C TYR A 128 4.60 -11.80 -6.82
N SER A 129 4.78 -11.77 -5.50
CA SER A 129 5.99 -12.22 -4.79
C SER A 129 6.32 -13.70 -4.99
N MET A 130 5.31 -14.53 -5.29
CA MET A 130 5.47 -15.95 -5.61
C MET A 130 5.82 -16.23 -7.09
N SER A 131 6.24 -15.20 -7.83
CA SER A 131 6.74 -15.34 -9.20
C SER A 131 8.22 -15.70 -9.22
N ASP A 132 8.62 -16.49 -10.19
CA ASP A 132 10.00 -16.88 -10.45
C ASP A 132 10.32 -16.87 -11.96
N ASP A 133 11.50 -17.35 -12.34
CA ASP A 133 11.94 -17.41 -13.75
C ASP A 133 11.08 -18.34 -14.62
N TYR A 134 10.27 -19.19 -14.00
CA TYR A 134 9.49 -20.23 -14.67
C TYR A 134 7.99 -20.02 -14.60
N THR A 135 7.50 -19.20 -13.66
CA THR A 135 6.07 -18.98 -13.40
C THR A 135 5.84 -17.56 -12.92
N VAL A 136 4.92 -16.84 -13.56
CA VAL A 136 4.36 -15.60 -13.00
C VAL A 136 3.12 -15.96 -12.19
N SER A 137 3.12 -15.62 -10.90
CA SER A 137 2.04 -15.89 -9.95
C SER A 137 1.44 -14.56 -9.49
N LEU A 138 0.17 -14.34 -9.82
CA LEU A 138 -0.62 -13.21 -9.31
C LEU A 138 -1.57 -13.72 -8.22
N PHE A 139 -1.66 -12.98 -7.12
CA PHE A 139 -2.65 -13.20 -6.06
C PHE A 139 -3.41 -11.91 -5.73
N LEU A 140 -4.74 -12.00 -5.74
CA LEU A 140 -5.67 -10.94 -5.34
C LEU A 140 -6.40 -11.40 -4.07
N ALA A 141 -6.07 -10.78 -2.94
CA ALA A 141 -6.61 -11.16 -1.64
C ALA A 141 -8.13 -10.89 -1.54
N ASN A 142 -8.87 -11.86 -1.03
CA ASN A 142 -10.31 -11.73 -0.75
C ASN A 142 -10.52 -11.15 0.65
N VAL A 143 -10.30 -9.84 0.78
CA VAL A 143 -10.50 -9.10 2.04
C VAL A 143 -11.71 -8.19 1.90
N ALA A 144 -12.47 -8.02 2.98
CA ALA A 144 -13.57 -7.06 3.04
C ALA A 144 -13.10 -5.66 2.60
N ALA A 145 -13.93 -4.98 1.82
CA ALA A 145 -13.61 -3.63 1.36
C ALA A 145 -13.69 -2.65 2.54
N ASP A 146 -12.81 -1.66 2.55
CA ASP A 146 -12.91 -0.50 3.44
C ASP A 146 -13.87 0.50 2.80
N LEU A 147 -15.13 0.46 3.21
CA LEU A 147 -16.21 1.27 2.63
C LEU A 147 -16.00 2.77 2.87
N ASP A 148 -15.37 3.15 3.98
CA ASP A 148 -15.11 4.55 4.28
C ASP A 148 -13.94 5.08 3.45
N PHE A 149 -12.92 4.25 3.23
CA PHE A 149 -11.88 4.52 2.24
C PHE A 149 -12.46 4.67 0.83
N LEU A 150 -13.30 3.74 0.40
CA LEU A 150 -13.92 3.78 -0.93
C LEU A 150 -14.77 5.05 -1.12
N LYS A 151 -15.62 5.40 -0.15
CA LYS A 151 -16.42 6.65 -0.19
C LYS A 151 -15.53 7.86 -0.43
N MET A 152 -14.42 7.92 0.27
CA MET A 152 -13.48 9.02 0.18
C MET A 152 -12.77 9.09 -1.19
N VAL A 153 -12.40 7.94 -1.77
CA VAL A 153 -11.89 7.87 -3.14
C VAL A 153 -12.95 8.34 -4.15
N VAL A 154 -14.21 7.90 -4.01
CA VAL A 154 -15.31 8.29 -4.90
C VAL A 154 -15.64 9.78 -4.79
N GLU A 155 -15.72 10.33 -3.58
CA GLU A 155 -15.94 11.76 -3.35
C GLU A 155 -14.83 12.64 -3.96
N GLN A 156 -13.62 12.09 -4.10
CA GLN A 156 -12.51 12.76 -4.75
C GLN A 156 -12.60 12.69 -6.26
N ASP A 157 -12.90 11.49 -6.80
CA ASP A 157 -13.07 11.27 -8.23
C ASP A 157 -14.12 12.23 -8.82
N ASP A 158 -15.21 12.48 -8.09
CA ASP A 158 -16.27 13.40 -8.48
C ASP A 158 -15.80 14.87 -8.55
N LYS A 159 -14.84 15.28 -7.71
CA LYS A 159 -14.38 16.67 -7.62
C LYS A 159 -13.21 17.00 -8.52
N LEU A 160 -12.27 16.07 -8.63
CA LEU A 160 -10.94 16.33 -9.21
C LEU A 160 -10.58 15.33 -10.32
N GLY A 161 -11.51 14.44 -10.68
CA GLY A 161 -11.28 13.35 -11.61
C GLY A 161 -10.58 12.16 -10.95
N ASN A 162 -10.42 11.08 -11.71
CA ASN A 162 -9.89 9.81 -11.21
C ASN A 162 -8.60 9.97 -10.42
N MET A 163 -8.59 9.45 -9.19
CA MET A 163 -7.42 9.39 -8.35
C MET A 163 -6.29 8.61 -9.06
N PRO A 164 -5.08 9.19 -9.19
CA PRO A 164 -3.96 8.49 -9.81
C PRO A 164 -3.56 7.24 -9.03
N ILE A 165 -3.04 6.22 -9.73
CA ILE A 165 -2.62 4.97 -9.11
C ILE A 165 -1.52 5.16 -8.05
N ASP A 166 -0.57 6.07 -8.29
CA ASP A 166 0.45 6.44 -7.32
C ASP A 166 -0.17 6.90 -6.00
N SER A 167 -1.27 7.66 -6.09
CA SER A 167 -1.99 8.14 -4.91
C SER A 167 -2.67 7.00 -4.16
N LEU A 168 -3.33 6.08 -4.87
CA LEU A 168 -3.94 4.89 -4.26
C LEU A 168 -2.91 4.01 -3.55
N ILE A 169 -1.75 3.79 -4.18
CA ILE A 169 -0.64 3.04 -3.59
C ILE A 169 -0.15 3.72 -2.30
N ILE A 170 0.13 5.02 -2.36
CA ILE A 170 0.60 5.79 -1.20
C ILE A 170 -0.41 5.71 -0.05
N LEU A 171 -1.69 5.92 -0.32
CA LEU A 171 -2.75 5.86 0.68
C LEU A 171 -2.88 4.47 1.31
N SER A 172 -2.81 3.41 0.49
CA SER A 172 -2.84 2.03 1.00
C SER A 172 -1.67 1.73 1.92
N ARG A 173 -0.44 2.10 1.53
CA ARG A 173 0.77 1.88 2.34
C ARG A 173 0.72 2.65 3.66
N LEU A 174 0.21 3.88 3.64
CA LEU A 174 0.03 4.67 4.86
C LEU A 174 -1.10 4.17 5.75
N ARG A 175 -2.11 3.47 5.21
CA ARG A 175 -3.13 2.77 5.99
C ARG A 175 -2.52 1.59 6.75
N GLU A 176 -1.65 0.83 6.10
CA GLU A 176 -0.99 -0.35 6.67
C GLU A 176 0.08 0.02 7.71
N GLU A 177 1.01 0.93 7.36
CA GLU A 177 2.21 1.20 8.17
C GLU A 177 2.13 2.50 8.98
N ARG A 178 1.00 3.20 8.90
CA ARG A 178 0.61 4.41 9.66
C ARG A 178 1.44 5.66 9.39
N ARG A 179 2.76 5.56 9.23
CA ARG A 179 3.66 6.70 9.05
C ARG A 179 4.88 6.32 8.23
N LEU A 180 5.03 6.96 7.07
CA LEU A 180 6.10 6.64 6.11
C LEU A 180 6.80 7.89 5.60
N THR A 181 8.07 7.75 5.22
CA THR A 181 8.83 8.76 4.48
C THR A 181 8.63 8.60 2.97
N THR A 182 9.10 9.58 2.19
CA THR A 182 9.14 9.44 0.72
C THR A 182 9.99 8.25 0.28
N ALA A 183 11.08 7.95 1.00
CA ALA A 183 11.97 6.83 0.67
C ALA A 183 11.30 5.47 0.90
N ASP A 184 10.46 5.35 1.93
CA ASP A 184 9.73 4.11 2.22
C ASP A 184 8.63 3.84 1.17
N LEU A 185 8.05 4.91 0.60
CA LEU A 185 6.98 4.84 -0.39
C LEU A 185 7.47 4.63 -1.82
N ALA A 186 8.69 5.08 -2.14
CA ALA A 186 9.24 5.01 -3.48
C ALA A 186 9.30 3.59 -4.08
N PRO A 187 9.71 2.55 -3.34
CA PRO A 187 9.68 1.18 -3.84
C PRO A 187 8.28 0.69 -4.20
N SER A 188 7.26 1.05 -3.42
CA SER A 188 5.87 0.62 -3.67
C SER A 188 5.26 1.28 -4.91
N VAL A 189 5.59 2.55 -5.15
CA VAL A 189 5.16 3.29 -6.35
C VAL A 189 6.04 2.96 -7.57
N GLN A 190 7.23 2.39 -7.34
CA GLN A 190 8.23 2.04 -8.36
C GLN A 190 8.71 3.24 -9.16
N LYS A 191 8.71 4.42 -8.54
CA LYS A 191 9.13 5.69 -9.15
C LYS A 191 10.20 6.38 -8.32
N PRO A 192 11.03 7.24 -8.93
CA PRO A 192 12.00 8.05 -8.19
C PRO A 192 11.32 8.89 -7.10
N GLU A 193 12.03 9.15 -5.99
CA GLU A 193 11.51 9.97 -4.88
C GLU A 193 10.98 11.34 -5.32
N ALA A 194 11.55 11.92 -6.39
CA ALA A 194 11.08 13.20 -6.94
C ALA A 194 9.63 13.12 -7.44
N SER A 195 9.28 12.06 -8.17
CA SER A 195 7.90 11.83 -8.65
C SER A 195 6.96 11.53 -7.49
N VAL A 196 7.40 10.71 -6.53
CA VAL A 196 6.61 10.40 -5.33
C VAL A 196 6.37 11.63 -4.47
N ARG A 197 7.35 12.52 -4.36
CA ARG A 197 7.20 13.80 -3.65
C ARG A 197 6.13 14.68 -4.28
N SER A 198 6.04 14.75 -5.61
CA SER A 198 4.97 15.48 -6.29
C SER A 198 3.59 14.89 -5.97
N SER A 199 3.45 13.56 -5.96
CA SER A 199 2.20 12.90 -5.56
C SER A 199 1.86 13.15 -4.10
N LEU A 200 2.85 13.12 -3.20
CA LEU A 200 2.69 13.43 -1.78
C LEU A 200 2.25 14.88 -1.55
N GLU A 201 2.84 15.84 -2.27
CA GLU A 201 2.47 17.26 -2.19
C GLU A 201 1.01 17.47 -2.59
N LYS A 202 0.57 16.90 -3.73
CA LYS A 202 -0.82 16.94 -4.17
C LYS A 202 -1.77 16.32 -3.14
N LEU A 203 -1.38 15.19 -2.53
CA LEU A 203 -2.19 14.53 -1.51
C LEU A 203 -2.25 15.32 -0.18
N VAL A 204 -1.22 16.10 0.14
CA VAL A 204 -1.25 17.05 1.26
C VAL A 204 -2.16 18.23 0.94
N GLU A 205 -2.03 18.83 -0.25
CA GLU A 205 -2.85 19.96 -0.71
C GLU A 205 -4.34 19.62 -0.75
N THR A 206 -4.67 18.42 -1.21
CA THR A 206 -6.05 17.91 -1.26
C THR A 206 -6.54 17.38 0.08
N GLY A 207 -5.69 17.35 1.11
CA GLY A 207 -6.07 17.07 2.49
C GLY A 207 -6.21 15.58 2.84
N PHE A 208 -5.67 14.67 2.03
CA PHE A 208 -5.62 13.24 2.37
C PHE A 208 -4.47 12.93 3.32
N LEU A 209 -3.38 13.71 3.27
CA LEU A 209 -2.17 13.46 4.05
C LEU A 209 -1.83 14.63 4.97
N GLU A 210 -1.29 14.27 6.13
CA GLU A 210 -0.68 15.20 7.09
C GLU A 210 0.85 14.99 7.08
N PRO A 211 1.63 16.02 6.74
CA PRO A 211 3.08 15.94 6.79
C PRO A 211 3.61 16.24 8.20
N HIS A 212 4.61 15.49 8.63
CA HIS A 212 5.27 15.64 9.92
C HIS A 212 6.80 15.73 9.77
N GLY A 213 7.40 16.73 10.41
CA GLY A 213 8.84 17.00 10.31
C GLY A 213 9.21 17.75 9.03
N ALA A 214 10.51 17.82 8.73
CA ALA A 214 11.06 18.58 7.61
C ALA A 214 12.26 17.88 6.97
N GLY A 215 12.58 18.27 5.73
CA GLY A 215 13.72 17.75 4.97
C GLY A 215 13.58 16.27 4.61
N ARG A 216 14.72 15.57 4.51
CA ARG A 216 14.76 14.13 4.12
C ARG A 216 14.07 13.19 5.11
N GLY A 217 13.90 13.61 6.36
CA GLY A 217 13.19 12.86 7.40
C GLY A 217 11.71 13.22 7.52
N ARG A 218 11.15 13.96 6.55
CA ARG A 218 9.73 14.26 6.52
C ARG A 218 8.95 12.96 6.33
N THR A 219 7.98 12.78 7.22
CA THR A 219 7.09 11.63 7.24
C THR A 219 5.67 12.09 6.97
N TYR A 220 4.82 11.18 6.53
CA TYR A 220 3.43 11.45 6.17
C TYR A 220 2.53 10.48 6.93
N THR A 221 1.35 10.94 7.33
CA THR A 221 0.27 10.10 7.87
C THR A 221 -1.00 10.41 7.11
N LEU A 222 -1.96 9.49 7.15
CA LEU A 222 -3.33 9.78 6.71
C LEU A 222 -3.92 10.91 7.58
N SER A 223 -4.66 11.83 6.96
CA SER A 223 -5.27 12.97 7.65
C SER A 223 -6.40 12.56 8.60
N ALA A 224 -6.67 13.39 9.62
CA ALA A 224 -7.76 13.16 10.58
C ALA A 224 -9.13 13.02 9.91
N ARG A 225 -9.31 13.73 8.80
CA ARG A 225 -10.57 13.79 8.05
C ARG A 225 -10.95 12.44 7.47
N LEU A 226 -9.98 11.58 7.18
CA LEU A 226 -10.19 10.21 6.73
C LEU A 226 -10.89 9.35 7.78
N TYR A 227 -10.59 9.58 9.07
CA TYR A 227 -11.12 8.80 10.19
C TYR A 227 -12.33 9.44 10.89
N GLN A 228 -12.59 10.72 10.66
CA GLN A 228 -13.70 11.45 11.28
C GLN A 228 -15.07 11.06 10.73
N LYS A 229 -15.18 10.63 9.46
CA LYS A 229 -16.44 10.12 8.88
C LYS A 229 -16.75 8.67 9.28
N ALA A 230 -15.74 7.90 9.71
CA ALA A 230 -15.83 6.47 10.03
C ALA A 230 -16.13 6.16 11.51
N GLY A 231 -16.27 7.17 12.38
CA GLY A 231 -16.35 6.96 13.83
C GLY A 231 -15.05 6.45 14.49
N GLN A 232 -13.97 6.30 13.71
CA GLN A 232 -12.68 5.74 14.13
C GLN A 232 -11.72 6.80 14.69
N ARG A 233 -12.24 7.81 15.39
CA ARG A 233 -11.43 8.90 15.98
C ARG A 233 -10.34 8.37 16.92
N ALA A 234 -10.60 7.27 17.62
CA ALA A 234 -9.63 6.59 18.48
C ALA A 234 -8.46 5.98 17.69
N GLU A 235 -8.70 5.49 16.47
CA GLU A 235 -7.67 4.90 15.61
C GLU A 235 -6.77 5.95 14.98
N TYR A 236 -7.34 7.09 14.57
CA TYR A 236 -6.55 8.27 14.19
C TYR A 236 -5.69 8.79 15.35
N ILE A 237 -6.25 8.91 16.56
CA ILE A 237 -5.47 9.32 17.73
C ILE A 237 -4.36 8.28 18.00
N ARG A 238 -4.61 6.97 17.80
CA ARG A 238 -3.57 5.91 17.79
C ARG A 238 -2.47 6.15 16.75
N GLN A 239 -2.82 6.63 15.56
CA GLN A 239 -1.89 6.87 14.45
C GLN A 239 -1.08 8.17 14.58
N VAL A 240 -1.71 9.28 15.02
CA VAL A 240 -1.08 10.60 15.12
C VAL A 240 -0.57 10.91 16.52
N GLY A 241 -1.31 10.50 17.55
CA GLY A 241 -1.21 11.05 18.90
C GLY A 241 -0.38 10.25 19.89
N PHE A 242 0.00 9.00 19.60
CA PHE A 242 0.75 8.20 20.58
C PHE A 242 2.24 8.17 20.38
N ALA A 243 2.84 8.53 19.23
CA ALA A 243 4.29 8.36 19.09
C ALA A 243 5.10 9.08 20.20
N PRO A 244 4.87 10.36 20.56
CA PRO A 244 5.62 10.99 21.65
C PRO A 244 5.26 10.44 23.04
N ILE A 245 3.97 10.20 23.32
CA ILE A 245 3.49 9.74 24.64
C ILE A 245 3.86 8.26 24.87
N GLN A 246 3.76 7.43 23.85
CA GLN A 246 4.16 6.03 23.84
C GLN A 246 5.68 5.90 23.94
N GLN A 247 6.46 6.73 23.24
CA GLN A 247 7.92 6.75 23.42
C GLN A 247 8.30 7.16 24.86
N GLU A 248 7.63 8.17 25.42
CA GLU A 248 7.80 8.51 26.84
C GLU A 248 7.46 7.30 27.74
N GLN A 249 6.32 6.65 27.53
CA GLN A 249 5.88 5.51 28.33
C GLN A 249 6.76 4.26 28.14
N MET A 250 7.26 4.00 26.94
CA MET A 250 8.18 2.89 26.64
C MET A 250 9.48 3.06 27.39
N VAL A 251 10.05 4.28 27.39
CA VAL A 251 11.24 4.60 28.17
C VAL A 251 10.99 4.42 29.66
N LEU A 252 9.87 4.92 30.18
CA LEU A 252 9.51 4.77 31.60
C LEU A 252 9.32 3.30 31.98
N ASN A 253 8.55 2.53 31.21
CA ASN A 253 8.32 1.10 31.46
C ASN A 253 9.63 0.30 31.38
N TYR A 254 10.53 0.64 30.46
CA TYR A 254 11.83 0.00 30.35
C TYR A 254 12.70 0.28 31.59
N ILE A 255 12.73 1.53 32.07
CA ILE A 255 13.44 1.90 33.30
C ILE A 255 12.82 1.19 34.51
N ASP A 256 11.49 1.11 34.58
CA ASP A 256 10.80 0.46 35.70
C ASP A 256 11.11 -1.05 35.76
N LYS A 257 11.36 -1.70 34.60
CA LYS A 257 11.74 -3.12 34.51
C LYS A 257 13.23 -3.40 34.63
N ASN A 258 14.08 -2.55 34.05
CA ASN A 258 15.53 -2.79 33.92
C ASN A 258 16.38 -1.88 34.82
N GLY A 259 15.74 -1.03 35.63
CA GLY A 259 16.34 -0.07 36.54
C GLY A 259 16.91 1.18 35.86
N SER A 260 17.38 1.07 34.62
CA SER A 260 18.03 2.18 33.91
C SER A 260 17.97 2.03 32.39
N ILE A 261 18.21 3.12 31.66
CA ILE A 261 18.29 3.11 30.19
C ILE A 261 19.43 4.02 29.71
N LYS A 262 20.16 3.61 28.66
CA LYS A 262 21.12 4.46 27.94
C LYS A 262 20.47 5.10 26.73
N ARG A 263 21.13 6.12 26.16
CA ARG A 263 20.63 6.76 24.93
C ARG A 263 20.56 5.79 23.75
N GLY A 264 21.51 4.85 23.63
CA GLY A 264 21.48 3.80 22.59
C GLY A 264 20.23 2.93 22.72
N ASP A 265 19.99 2.40 23.91
CA ASP A 265 18.80 1.59 24.21
C ASP A 265 17.50 2.36 23.90
N ALA A 266 17.44 3.66 24.20
CA ALA A 266 16.29 4.50 23.86
C ALA A 266 16.13 4.75 22.35
N MET A 267 17.23 4.78 21.58
CA MET A 267 17.18 4.83 20.12
C MET A 267 16.58 3.55 19.56
N ASP A 268 17.04 2.41 20.05
CA ASP A 268 16.60 1.09 19.57
C ASP A 268 15.14 0.83 19.99
N LEU A 269 14.81 1.09 21.25
CA LEU A 269 13.47 0.87 21.82
C LEU A 269 12.40 1.74 21.16
N CYS A 270 12.74 2.98 20.78
CA CYS A 270 11.77 3.95 20.25
C CYS A 270 11.89 4.20 18.74
N HIS A 271 12.79 3.47 18.06
CA HIS A 271 13.17 3.67 16.66
C HIS A 271 13.51 5.14 16.34
N LEU A 272 14.33 5.74 17.19
CA LEU A 272 14.73 7.15 17.11
C LEU A 272 16.19 7.30 16.71
N ASN A 273 16.51 8.38 15.98
CA ASN A 273 17.91 8.77 15.78
C ASN A 273 18.49 9.45 17.04
N GLY A 274 19.83 9.54 17.12
CA GLY A 274 20.53 10.07 18.29
C GLY A 274 20.03 11.44 18.79
N PRO A 275 19.82 12.44 17.92
CA PRO A 275 19.24 13.72 18.30
C PRO A 275 17.78 13.66 18.80
N GLN A 276 16.95 12.76 18.27
CA GLN A 276 15.58 12.56 18.73
C GLN A 276 15.55 11.88 20.11
N ALA A 277 16.34 10.81 20.30
CA ALA A 277 16.45 10.12 21.58
C ALA A 277 17.00 11.06 22.67
N TYR A 278 17.97 11.92 22.34
CA TYR A 278 18.45 12.95 23.25
C TYR A 278 17.34 13.93 23.66
N ARG A 279 16.53 14.42 22.70
CA ARG A 279 15.41 15.33 22.99
C ARG A 279 14.34 14.66 23.85
N LEU A 280 14.02 13.40 23.59
CA LEU A 280 13.07 12.61 24.39
C LEU A 280 13.55 12.46 25.84
N LEU A 281 14.80 12.02 26.04
CA LEU A 281 15.36 11.83 27.38
C LEU A 281 15.55 13.16 28.12
N LYS A 282 15.94 14.23 27.41
CA LYS A 282 16.00 15.58 27.97
C LYS A 282 14.60 16.03 28.42
N LYS A 283 13.57 15.87 27.58
CA LYS A 283 12.18 16.19 27.92
C LYS A 283 11.69 15.45 29.16
N LEU A 284 11.98 14.15 29.29
CA LEU A 284 11.63 13.36 30.48
C LEU A 284 12.41 13.81 31.73
N THR A 285 13.65 14.29 31.56
CA THR A 285 14.47 14.85 32.65
C THR A 285 13.93 16.22 33.09
N ASP A 286 13.57 17.07 32.12
CA ASP A 286 12.98 18.40 32.35
C ASP A 286 11.60 18.27 33.05
N LYS A 287 10.82 17.22 32.70
CA LYS A 287 9.59 16.83 33.39
C LYS A 287 9.80 16.17 34.76
N ALA A 288 11.05 15.99 35.19
CA ALA A 288 11.41 15.32 36.44
C ALA A 288 10.90 13.87 36.57
N LEU A 289 10.68 13.16 35.46
CA LEU A 289 10.26 11.74 35.48
C LEU A 289 11.46 10.78 35.60
N ILE A 290 12.61 11.21 35.08
CA ILE A 290 13.87 10.47 35.13
C ILE A 290 15.01 11.39 35.57
N LYS A 291 16.09 10.81 36.10
CA LYS A 291 17.33 11.52 36.44
C LYS A 291 18.49 10.96 35.63
N LYS A 292 19.35 11.86 35.15
CA LYS A 292 20.58 11.50 34.42
C LYS A 292 21.74 11.36 35.41
N SER A 293 22.50 10.28 35.28
CA SER A 293 23.76 10.03 35.98
C SER A 293 24.88 9.77 34.97
N GLY A 294 26.06 10.36 35.18
CA GLY A 294 27.22 10.21 34.30
C GLY A 294 27.22 11.15 33.08
N GLU A 295 28.34 11.16 32.35
CA GLU A 295 28.59 12.07 31.24
C GLU A 295 28.94 11.36 29.93
N LYS A 296 28.61 12.02 28.82
CA LYS A 296 28.92 11.57 27.44
C LYS A 296 28.54 10.11 27.20
N LYS A 297 29.51 9.23 26.94
CA LYS A 297 29.30 7.80 26.64
C LYS A 297 28.86 6.97 27.85
N HIS A 298 28.99 7.52 29.06
CA HIS A 298 28.61 6.86 30.31
C HIS A 298 27.30 7.42 30.89
N ALA A 299 26.57 8.25 30.13
CA ALA A 299 25.28 8.79 30.57
C ALA A 299 24.22 7.69 30.61
N VAL A 300 23.62 7.51 31.79
CA VAL A 300 22.53 6.57 32.06
C VAL A 300 21.37 7.34 32.71
N TYR A 301 20.14 6.92 32.44
CA TYR A 301 18.94 7.53 32.98
C TYR A 301 18.20 6.53 33.87
N THR A 302 17.78 6.97 35.05
CA THR A 302 17.07 6.15 36.05
C THR A 302 15.80 6.86 36.50
N ARG A 303 14.85 6.13 37.12
CA ARG A 303 13.61 6.74 37.61
C ARG A 303 13.94 7.79 38.67
N LYS A 304 13.28 8.94 38.60
CA LYS A 304 13.32 9.91 39.69
C LYS A 304 12.29 9.48 40.73
N SER A 305 12.77 9.23 41.95
CA SER A 305 11.93 8.93 43.12
C SER A 305 11.08 10.14 43.51
#